data_AF-A0A934EAP5-F1
#
_entry.id   AF-A0A934EAP5-F1
#
_cell.length_a   1.000
_cell.length_b   1.000
_cell.length_c   1.000
_cell.angle_alpha   90.00
_cell.angle_beta   90.00
_cell.angle_gamma   90.00
#
_symmetry.space_group_name_H-M   'P 1'
#
loop_
_entity.id
_entity.type
_entity.pdbx_description
1 polymer ?
#
loop_
_entity_poly.entity_id
_entity_poly.type
_entity_poly.pdbx_seq_one_letter_code
_entity_poly.pdbx_strand_id
1 'polypeptide(L)'
;MSRPAATLAAAIAIGLSFPGFADAVPAGPCQGKVFVSSCVPPALKGRVEQARQHIVLLGYRFDDENGTILSPQTKGPIETAEVEQVLAWSEAGNRHLTLERMSHVLLRQNPGQPLSPEAAAELQRLAAAHGDALPRAVLDALAAAGPNTKALSGDVLKAYEDSARVFDGQPSPLQRLGVALPVLGRWNAPARLPDYFDDAERRLGTLTAAAIKSRMERNPVGRELLGRFSGRDGKPKLPALLALKLEERYGATYSGMNDAVILNHDAVVQDVLARAPPDEQAALRSKLKGPKALAEHLARNPQALEDFIARQETNLVHELTHAWQCRRSQLNVEILRGNAPGINPLEGEHEAFLTSLRYLHQRVIAGDPTAVKEALEQTTYPKLISNFRSWRNDITELYVQHFPEGAALLQTGLELQNDRIRLARRMAGEDNWSRLQFILKKIGFERGTRAMQSEMKSYTRSFADFRTKEYPKLQQEGLSALAAHFASRGRPNQEEEDSVRLSALEKKRLEVRK
;
A
#
# COMPACT_ATOMS: atom_id res chain seq x y z
N MET A 1 16.62 32.95 -35.45
CA MET A 1 16.45 33.49 -34.08
C MET A 1 16.21 32.33 -33.13
N SER A 2 17.17 32.12 -32.26
CA SER A 2 17.41 30.96 -31.41
C SER A 2 16.40 30.82 -30.27
N ARG A 3 15.82 29.62 -30.14
CA ARG A 3 15.01 29.20 -28.99
C ARG A 3 15.93 28.68 -27.88
N PRO A 4 15.76 29.09 -26.61
CA PRO A 4 16.18 28.28 -25.49
C PRO A 4 14.93 27.61 -24.89
N ALA A 5 14.72 26.34 -25.24
CA ALA A 5 13.72 25.47 -24.64
C ALA A 5 14.45 24.29 -24.01
N ALA A 6 15.10 24.52 -22.86
CA ALA A 6 15.82 23.48 -22.12
C ALA A 6 16.14 23.89 -20.68
N THR A 7 15.15 24.30 -19.85
CA THR A 7 15.39 24.45 -18.38
C THR A 7 14.14 24.56 -17.49
N LEU A 8 12.98 23.98 -17.84
CA LEU A 8 11.77 24.11 -17.00
C LEU A 8 10.93 22.83 -16.82
N ALA A 9 11.47 21.66 -17.16
CA ALA A 9 10.74 20.38 -17.10
C ALA A 9 11.03 19.53 -15.85
N ALA A 10 11.94 19.95 -14.97
CA ALA A 10 12.37 19.16 -13.81
C ALA A 10 11.64 19.49 -12.48
N ALA A 11 10.77 20.50 -12.44
CA ALA A 11 10.24 21.05 -11.17
C ALA A 11 8.76 20.72 -10.86
N ILE A 12 8.05 19.93 -11.68
CA ILE A 12 6.57 19.93 -11.66
C ILE A 12 5.92 18.57 -11.37
N ALA A 13 6.65 17.47 -11.23
CA ALA A 13 5.99 16.18 -10.96
C ALA A 13 6.12 15.64 -9.54
N ILE A 14 6.85 16.35 -8.70
CA ILE A 14 6.63 16.39 -7.26
C ILE A 14 6.77 17.88 -6.97
N GLY A 15 5.65 18.55 -6.66
CA GLY A 15 5.62 19.99 -6.41
C GLY A 15 6.27 20.34 -5.07
N LEU A 16 7.54 19.99 -4.91
CA LEU A 16 8.33 20.15 -3.71
C LEU A 16 9.77 20.51 -4.09
N SER A 17 9.98 21.76 -4.49
CA SER A 17 11.30 22.38 -4.39
C SER A 17 11.58 22.56 -2.88
N PHE A 18 12.53 21.80 -2.33
CA PHE A 18 12.79 21.81 -0.90
C PHE A 18 14.16 22.41 -0.55
N PRO A 19 14.17 23.55 0.15
CA PRO A 19 15.35 24.01 0.87
C PRO A 19 15.40 23.31 2.24
N GLY A 20 16.47 22.56 2.55
CA GLY A 20 16.76 22.21 3.95
C GLY A 20 17.42 20.88 4.28
N PHE A 21 17.63 19.96 3.33
CA PHE A 21 18.33 18.68 3.61
C PHE A 21 19.62 18.58 2.79
N ALA A 22 20.58 19.44 3.12
CA ALA A 22 21.94 19.35 2.60
C ALA A 22 22.91 19.24 3.77
N ASP A 23 22.85 18.14 4.51
CA ASP A 23 24.00 17.74 5.31
C ASP A 23 25.05 17.21 4.34
N ALA A 24 26.25 17.76 4.42
CA ALA A 24 27.35 17.51 3.49
C ALA A 24 27.78 16.03 3.54
N VAL A 25 27.33 15.25 2.56
CA VAL A 25 27.83 13.90 2.32
C VAL A 25 29.24 14.02 1.72
N PRO A 26 30.27 13.34 2.25
CA PRO A 26 31.63 13.40 1.73
C PRO A 26 31.65 12.97 0.25
N ALA A 27 32.41 13.71 -0.55
CA ALA A 27 32.47 13.54 -1.99
C ALA A 27 33.04 12.17 -2.40
N GLY A 28 32.14 11.26 -2.77
CA GLY A 28 32.49 10.01 -3.43
C GLY A 28 32.76 10.23 -4.93
N PRO A 29 33.44 9.29 -5.61
CA PRO A 29 33.84 9.40 -7.03
C PRO A 29 32.67 9.50 -8.04
N CYS A 30 31.42 9.41 -7.56
CA CYS A 30 30.19 9.39 -8.35
C CYS A 30 29.20 10.53 -8.00
N GLN A 31 29.57 11.50 -7.15
CA GLN A 31 28.70 12.65 -6.89
C GLN A 31 28.43 13.44 -8.17
N GLY A 32 27.15 13.74 -8.45
CA GLY A 32 26.71 14.45 -9.65
C GLY A 32 26.71 13.62 -10.94
N LYS A 33 26.87 12.30 -10.85
CA LYS A 33 26.74 11.38 -11.99
C LYS A 33 25.48 10.51 -11.84
N VAL A 34 24.98 10.04 -12.98
CA VAL A 34 23.92 9.04 -13.08
C VAL A 34 24.16 7.91 -12.07
N PHE A 35 23.14 7.55 -11.31
CA PHE A 35 23.23 6.42 -10.40
C PHE A 35 23.46 5.13 -11.18
N VAL A 36 24.59 4.46 -10.91
CA VAL A 36 24.91 3.13 -11.42
C VAL A 36 25.31 2.26 -10.25
N SER A 37 24.58 1.16 -10.02
CA SER A 37 24.69 0.31 -8.83
C SER A 37 26.07 -0.30 -8.61
N SER A 38 26.88 -0.45 -9.67
CA SER A 38 28.27 -0.91 -9.61
C SER A 38 29.28 0.15 -9.18
N CYS A 39 28.88 1.43 -9.23
CA CYS A 39 29.77 2.57 -9.00
C CYS A 39 29.50 3.29 -7.68
N VAL A 40 28.41 2.97 -6.98
CA VAL A 40 28.04 3.58 -5.69
C VAL A 40 28.60 2.78 -4.51
N PRO A 41 28.85 3.44 -3.34
CA PRO A 41 29.30 2.75 -2.14
C PRO A 41 28.34 1.61 -1.73
N PRO A 42 28.86 0.47 -1.19
CA PRO A 42 28.03 -0.65 -0.75
C PRO A 42 26.90 -0.27 0.22
N ALA A 43 27.13 0.71 1.09
CA ALA A 43 26.14 1.22 2.03
C ALA A 43 24.93 1.86 1.32
N LEU A 44 25.16 2.69 0.30
CA LEU A 44 24.08 3.29 -0.48
C LEU A 44 23.32 2.23 -1.28
N LYS A 45 24.05 1.26 -1.88
CA LYS A 45 23.43 0.13 -2.56
C LYS A 45 22.52 -0.68 -1.63
N GLY A 46 22.99 -0.96 -0.40
CA GLY A 46 22.20 -1.65 0.62
C GLY A 46 20.91 -0.91 0.96
N ARG A 47 20.98 0.41 1.16
CA ARG A 47 19.80 1.27 1.42
C ARG A 47 18.81 1.28 0.25
N VAL A 48 19.32 1.37 -0.98
CA VAL A 48 18.49 1.29 -2.20
C VAL A 48 17.74 -0.03 -2.26
N GLU A 49 18.40 -1.15 -1.96
CA GLU A 49 17.73 -2.46 -1.99
C GLU A 49 16.71 -2.62 -0.86
N GLN A 50 17.01 -2.14 0.34
CA GLN A 50 16.05 -2.11 1.45
C GLN A 50 14.82 -1.25 1.14
N ALA A 51 15.01 -0.14 0.41
CA ALA A 51 13.92 0.76 0.01
C ALA A 51 13.32 0.44 -1.36
N ARG A 52 13.74 -0.64 -2.05
CA ARG A 52 13.39 -0.93 -3.45
C ARG A 52 11.88 -0.89 -3.66
N GLN A 53 11.12 -1.56 -2.80
CA GLN A 53 9.66 -1.58 -2.90
C GLN A 53 9.07 -0.18 -2.81
N HIS A 54 9.48 0.63 -1.85
CA HIS A 54 8.95 1.98 -1.70
C HIS A 54 9.31 2.87 -2.91
N ILE A 55 10.54 2.76 -3.42
CA ILE A 55 10.99 3.44 -4.64
C ILE A 55 10.10 3.07 -5.84
N VAL A 56 9.79 1.78 -6.01
CA VAL A 56 8.86 1.29 -7.05
C VAL A 56 7.45 1.85 -6.84
N LEU A 57 6.95 1.86 -5.60
CA LEU A 57 5.61 2.39 -5.27
C LEU A 57 5.50 3.91 -5.49
N LEU A 58 6.62 4.64 -5.39
CA LEU A 58 6.75 6.06 -5.79
C LEU A 58 6.80 6.26 -7.32
N GLY A 59 6.83 5.16 -8.08
CA GLY A 59 6.75 5.14 -9.54
C GLY A 59 8.09 5.09 -10.27
N TYR A 60 9.22 5.07 -9.55
CA TYR A 60 10.52 4.85 -10.17
C TYR A 60 10.62 3.44 -10.75
N ARG A 61 11.52 3.26 -11.72
CA ARG A 61 11.82 1.96 -12.33
C ARG A 61 13.27 1.58 -12.08
N PHE A 62 13.50 0.31 -11.77
CA PHE A 62 14.84 -0.23 -11.72
C PHE A 62 15.18 -0.80 -13.10
N ASP A 63 16.25 -0.29 -13.70
CA ASP A 63 16.86 -0.85 -14.88
C ASP A 63 18.03 -1.74 -14.43
N ASP A 64 17.71 -3.01 -14.14
CA ASP A 64 18.70 -3.98 -13.65
C ASP A 64 19.72 -4.39 -14.73
N GLU A 65 19.51 -4.03 -16.00
CA GLU A 65 20.48 -4.27 -17.08
C GLU A 65 21.61 -3.24 -16.99
N ASN A 66 21.25 -1.96 -16.88
CA ASN A 66 22.21 -0.86 -16.77
C ASN A 66 22.58 -0.53 -15.31
N GLY A 67 21.93 -1.17 -14.34
CA GLY A 67 22.12 -0.92 -12.91
C GLY A 67 21.67 0.48 -12.48
N THR A 68 20.70 1.09 -13.19
CA THR A 68 20.24 2.46 -12.93
C THR A 68 18.82 2.49 -12.35
N ILE A 69 18.43 3.64 -11.81
CA ILE A 69 17.03 3.93 -11.43
C ILE A 69 16.52 4.99 -12.39
N LEU A 70 15.31 4.82 -12.89
CA LEU A 70 14.70 5.72 -13.86
C LEU A 70 13.57 6.53 -13.24
N SER A 71 13.54 7.82 -13.55
CA SER A 71 12.49 8.75 -13.09
C SER A 71 11.17 8.49 -13.82
N PRO A 72 10.03 8.42 -13.11
CA PRO A 72 8.73 8.32 -13.77
C PRO A 72 8.37 9.55 -14.62
N GLN A 73 9.04 10.67 -14.41
CA GLN A 73 8.81 11.93 -15.11
C GLN A 73 9.55 12.02 -16.43
N THR A 74 10.87 11.92 -16.36
CA THR A 74 11.76 12.12 -17.50
C THR A 74 11.92 10.82 -18.30
N LYS A 75 11.58 9.69 -17.68
CA LYS A 75 11.85 8.33 -18.16
C LYS A 75 13.34 8.03 -18.36
N GLY A 76 14.21 8.95 -17.92
CA GLY A 76 15.66 8.81 -17.95
C GLY A 76 16.22 8.39 -16.59
N PRO A 77 17.50 7.99 -16.55
CA PRO A 77 18.15 7.62 -15.31
C PRO A 77 18.32 8.82 -14.39
N ILE A 78 18.15 8.61 -13.09
CA ILE A 78 18.31 9.64 -12.05
C ILE A 78 19.75 9.70 -11.53
N GLU A 79 20.12 10.86 -11.03
CA GLU A 79 21.44 11.08 -10.45
C GLU A 79 21.55 10.48 -9.04
N THR A 80 22.79 10.21 -8.60
CA THR A 80 23.03 9.69 -7.24
C THR A 80 22.43 10.59 -6.15
N ALA A 81 22.52 11.91 -6.32
CA ALA A 81 21.94 12.87 -5.39
C ALA A 81 20.40 12.78 -5.34
N GLU A 82 19.75 12.50 -6.47
CA GLU A 82 18.30 12.31 -6.52
C GLU A 82 17.90 10.99 -5.83
N VAL A 83 18.70 9.92 -5.98
CA VAL A 83 18.48 8.66 -5.24
C VAL A 83 18.56 8.89 -3.73
N GLU A 84 19.57 9.62 -3.26
CA GLU A 84 19.70 9.94 -1.83
C GLU A 84 18.52 10.76 -1.31
N GLN A 85 18.00 11.70 -2.10
CA GLN A 85 16.79 12.46 -1.76
C GLN A 85 15.55 11.57 -1.66
N VAL A 86 15.37 10.64 -2.61
CA VAL A 86 14.25 9.68 -2.57
C VAL A 86 14.34 8.79 -1.33
N LEU A 87 15.53 8.30 -1.00
CA LEU A 87 15.76 7.50 0.22
C LEU A 87 15.49 8.30 1.49
N ALA A 88 16.02 9.52 1.58
CA ALA A 88 15.80 10.40 2.73
C ALA A 88 14.31 10.70 2.92
N TRP A 89 13.56 10.91 1.84
CA TRP A 89 12.12 11.12 1.90
C TRP A 89 11.36 9.86 2.36
N SER A 90 11.75 8.70 1.84
CA SER A 90 11.21 7.40 2.27
C SER A 90 11.38 7.18 3.77
N GLU A 91 12.61 7.34 4.26
CA GLU A 91 12.95 7.19 5.68
C GLU A 91 12.21 8.23 6.55
N ALA A 92 12.15 9.49 6.10
CA ALA A 92 11.43 10.54 6.81
C ALA A 92 9.92 10.27 6.90
N GLY A 93 9.32 9.69 5.86
CA GLY A 93 7.89 9.31 5.83
C GLY A 93 7.57 8.20 6.83
N ASN A 94 8.37 7.14 6.83
CA ASN A 94 8.22 6.04 7.80
C ASN A 94 8.40 6.55 9.24
N ARG A 95 9.40 7.41 9.47
CA ARG A 95 9.60 8.09 10.75
C ARG A 95 8.38 8.92 11.14
N HIS A 96 7.81 9.70 10.22
CA HIS A 96 6.64 10.53 10.49
C HIS A 96 5.43 9.70 10.95
N LEU A 97 5.07 8.66 10.19
CA LEU A 97 3.94 7.78 10.51
C LEU A 97 4.15 7.06 11.85
N THR A 98 5.37 6.57 12.08
CA THR A 98 5.72 5.89 13.34
C THR A 98 5.59 6.85 14.53
N LEU A 99 6.14 8.06 14.43
CA LEU A 99 6.06 9.07 15.50
C LEU A 99 4.63 9.56 15.75
N GLU A 100 3.83 9.74 14.69
CA GLU A 100 2.40 10.05 14.80
C GLU A 100 1.67 8.97 15.61
N ARG A 101 1.91 7.71 15.26
CA ARG A 101 1.31 6.56 15.95
C ARG A 101 1.76 6.46 17.40
N MET A 102 3.06 6.59 17.68
CA MET A 102 3.60 6.56 19.03
C MET A 102 3.04 7.71 19.89
N SER A 103 2.95 8.91 19.32
CA SER A 103 2.36 10.07 20.01
C SER A 103 0.90 9.81 20.37
N HIS A 104 0.12 9.23 19.46
CA HIS A 104 -1.27 8.87 19.72
C HIS A 104 -1.42 7.84 20.84
N VAL A 105 -0.59 6.78 20.85
CA VAL A 105 -0.60 5.78 21.93
C VAL A 105 -0.31 6.43 23.28
N LEU A 106 0.68 7.31 23.34
CA LEU A 106 1.12 8.02 24.56
C LEU A 106 0.09 9.03 25.06
N LEU A 107 -0.59 9.76 24.16
CA LEU A 107 -1.64 10.72 24.52
C LEU A 107 -2.85 10.07 25.22
N ARG A 108 -3.01 8.74 25.08
CA ARG A 108 -4.06 7.95 25.75
C ARG A 108 -3.63 7.38 27.09
N GLN A 109 -2.37 7.55 27.46
CA GLN A 109 -1.84 7.10 28.75
C GLN A 109 -1.95 8.22 29.78
N ASN A 110 -2.03 7.85 31.06
CA ASN A 110 -2.03 8.82 32.14
C ASN A 110 -0.61 9.42 32.32
N PRO A 111 -0.43 10.75 32.21
CA PRO A 111 0.88 11.36 32.36
C PRO A 111 1.51 11.05 33.72
N GLY A 112 2.77 10.60 33.71
CA GLY A 112 3.54 10.31 34.93
C GLY A 112 3.22 8.96 35.57
N GLN A 113 2.28 8.18 35.01
CA GLN A 113 2.05 6.79 35.40
C GLN A 113 2.87 5.84 34.51
N PRO A 114 3.12 4.59 34.94
CA PRO A 114 3.64 3.56 34.06
C PRO A 114 2.75 3.33 32.83
N LEU A 115 3.36 2.90 31.71
CA LEU A 115 2.62 2.48 30.53
C LEU A 115 1.74 1.28 30.85
N SER A 116 0.52 1.24 30.29
CA SER A 116 -0.23 -0.02 30.23
C SER A 116 0.56 -1.08 29.44
N PRO A 117 0.44 -2.38 29.77
CA PRO A 117 1.12 -3.44 29.04
C PRO A 117 0.88 -3.39 27.53
N GLU A 118 -0.35 -3.08 27.12
CA GLU A 118 -0.75 -2.97 25.71
C GLU A 118 -0.04 -1.80 25.03
N ALA A 119 0.02 -0.64 25.67
CA ALA A 119 0.73 0.52 25.13
C ALA A 119 2.24 0.27 25.04
N ALA A 120 2.83 -0.38 26.05
CA ALA A 120 4.24 -0.74 26.02
C ALA A 120 4.55 -1.70 24.86
N ALA A 121 3.74 -2.74 24.67
CA ALA A 121 3.88 -3.68 23.56
C ALA A 121 3.70 -3.00 22.19
N GLU A 122 2.72 -2.10 22.05
CA GLU A 122 2.50 -1.37 20.79
C GLU A 122 3.69 -0.45 20.45
N LEU A 123 4.22 0.28 21.44
CA LEU A 123 5.39 1.16 21.25
C LEU A 123 6.66 0.36 20.91
N GLN A 124 6.89 -0.78 21.58
CA GLN A 124 8.01 -1.66 21.26
C GLN A 124 7.91 -2.22 19.85
N ARG A 125 6.72 -2.64 19.43
CA ARG A 125 6.47 -3.15 18.07
C ARG A 125 6.72 -2.08 17.00
N LEU A 126 6.27 -0.84 17.25
CA LEU A 126 6.54 0.30 16.36
C LEU A 126 8.03 0.59 16.25
N ALA A 127 8.75 0.57 17.37
CA ALA A 127 10.20 0.77 17.40
C ALA A 127 10.97 -0.40 16.76
N ALA A 128 10.49 -1.64 16.87
CA ALA A 128 11.13 -2.79 16.22
C ALA A 128 10.96 -2.75 14.70
N ALA A 129 9.83 -2.26 14.20
CA ALA A 129 9.55 -2.18 12.77
C ALA A 129 10.36 -1.08 12.06
N HIS A 130 10.59 0.06 12.72
CA HIS A 130 11.20 1.26 12.11
C HIS A 130 12.27 1.93 12.98
N GLY A 131 12.95 1.15 13.83
CA GLY A 131 13.91 1.68 14.81
C GLY A 131 15.02 2.52 14.19
N ASP A 132 15.52 2.11 13.03
CA ASP A 132 16.57 2.82 12.29
C ASP A 132 16.11 4.21 11.79
N ALA A 133 14.80 4.41 11.63
CA ALA A 133 14.22 5.69 11.24
C ALA A 133 13.90 6.60 12.44
N LEU A 134 13.91 6.08 13.68
CA LEU A 134 13.57 6.86 14.88
C LEU A 134 14.77 7.63 15.44
N PRO A 135 14.58 8.84 15.99
CA PRO A 135 15.65 9.57 16.66
C PRO A 135 16.21 8.78 17.84
N ARG A 136 17.53 8.82 18.05
CA ARG A 136 18.20 8.08 19.13
C ARG A 136 17.63 8.38 20.52
N ALA A 137 17.28 9.64 20.78
CA ALA A 137 16.64 10.06 22.03
C ALA A 137 15.31 9.34 22.29
N VAL A 138 14.52 9.07 21.23
CA VAL A 138 13.28 8.29 21.35
C VAL A 138 13.61 6.84 21.70
N LEU A 139 14.56 6.22 21.00
CA LEU A 139 14.96 4.84 21.29
C LEU A 139 15.51 4.66 22.71
N ASP A 140 16.37 5.57 23.15
CA ASP A 140 16.93 5.55 24.50
C ASP A 140 15.84 5.77 25.55
N ALA A 141 14.89 6.68 25.31
CA ALA A 141 13.74 6.90 26.19
C ALA A 141 12.82 5.67 26.26
N LEU A 142 12.62 4.93 25.15
CA LEU A 142 11.88 3.67 25.16
C LEU A 142 12.62 2.57 25.92
N ALA A 143 13.94 2.45 25.74
CA ALA A 143 14.75 1.44 26.41
C ALA A 143 14.85 1.70 27.93
N ALA A 144 14.88 2.98 28.33
CA ALA A 144 14.87 3.40 29.72
C ALA A 144 13.47 3.35 30.36
N ALA A 145 12.42 2.97 29.62
CA ALA A 145 11.03 3.05 30.06
C ALA A 145 10.67 1.97 31.10
N GLY A 146 11.13 2.17 32.31
CA GLY A 146 10.39 1.89 33.53
C GLY A 146 10.76 2.99 34.51
N PRO A 147 9.97 4.06 34.73
CA PRO A 147 8.51 4.08 34.91
C PRO A 147 7.77 5.38 34.45
N ASN A 148 8.35 6.28 33.64
CA ASN A 148 7.79 7.64 33.44
C ASN A 148 7.34 7.96 32.01
N THR A 149 6.04 7.77 31.75
CA THR A 149 5.37 8.17 30.49
C THR A 149 5.56 9.63 30.12
N LYS A 150 5.77 10.54 31.08
CA LYS A 150 5.90 11.98 30.82
C LYS A 150 7.16 12.30 30.02
N ALA A 151 8.30 11.70 30.39
CA ALA A 151 9.58 11.94 29.70
C ALA A 151 9.52 11.39 28.27
N LEU A 152 9.10 10.14 28.12
CA LEU A 152 8.91 9.49 26.83
C LEU A 152 7.94 10.26 25.92
N SER A 153 6.82 10.74 26.46
CA SER A 153 5.86 11.57 25.71
C SER A 153 6.47 12.88 25.23
N GLY A 154 7.35 13.50 26.02
CA GLY A 154 8.05 14.74 25.64
C GLY A 154 8.93 14.55 24.41
N ASP A 155 9.77 13.52 24.42
CA ASP A 155 10.72 13.25 23.34
C ASP A 155 10.02 12.80 22.05
N VAL A 156 9.06 11.88 22.16
CA VAL A 156 8.25 11.42 21.02
C VAL A 156 7.47 12.59 20.43
N LEU A 157 6.83 13.41 21.28
CA LEU A 157 6.03 14.51 20.79
C LEU A 157 6.92 15.52 20.07
N LYS A 158 8.04 15.94 20.67
CA LYS A 158 8.98 16.88 20.06
C LYS A 158 9.46 16.38 18.68
N ALA A 159 9.88 15.13 18.60
CA ALA A 159 10.28 14.50 17.35
C ALA A 159 9.15 14.50 16.31
N TYR A 160 7.91 14.24 16.75
CA TYR A 160 6.74 14.31 15.88
C TYR A 160 6.46 15.74 15.41
N GLU A 161 6.56 16.75 16.28
CA GLU A 161 6.36 18.16 15.90
C GLU A 161 7.40 18.59 14.85
N ASP A 162 8.67 18.23 15.04
CA ASP A 162 9.76 18.53 14.11
C ASP A 162 9.53 17.83 12.75
N SER A 163 9.10 16.56 12.76
CA SER A 163 8.70 15.83 11.56
C SER A 163 7.48 16.47 10.87
N ALA A 164 6.46 16.88 11.62
CA ALA A 164 5.25 17.51 11.09
C ALA A 164 5.54 18.87 10.42
N ARG A 165 6.59 19.59 10.83
CA ARG A 165 7.04 20.80 10.10
C ARG A 165 7.48 20.49 8.67
N VAL A 166 8.00 19.29 8.41
CA VAL A 166 8.44 18.86 7.07
C VAL A 166 7.25 18.34 6.25
N PHE A 167 6.44 17.45 6.83
CA PHE A 167 5.38 16.76 6.09
C PHE A 167 4.08 17.57 5.96
N ASP A 168 3.70 18.29 7.02
CA ASP A 168 2.50 19.13 6.98
C ASP A 168 2.82 20.61 6.71
N GLY A 169 4.09 21.00 6.89
CA GLY A 169 4.53 22.37 6.69
C GLY A 169 4.83 22.63 5.22
N GLN A 170 3.79 22.76 4.40
CA GLN A 170 3.95 23.20 3.02
C GLN A 170 4.70 24.55 2.99
N PRO A 171 5.84 24.66 2.27
CA PRO A 171 6.73 25.82 2.40
C PRO A 171 6.17 27.09 1.76
N SER A 172 5.26 26.99 0.78
CA SER A 172 4.70 28.17 0.10
C SER A 172 3.22 28.46 0.44
N PRO A 173 2.83 29.76 0.48
CA PRO A 173 1.43 30.20 0.55
C PRO A 173 0.53 29.53 -0.49
N LEU A 174 1.02 29.43 -1.72
CA LEU A 174 0.26 28.92 -2.86
C LEU A 174 -0.01 27.43 -2.73
N GLN A 175 0.96 26.64 -2.28
CA GLN A 175 0.75 25.22 -1.98
C GLN A 175 -0.28 25.04 -0.87
N ARG A 176 -0.24 25.88 0.19
CA ARG A 176 -1.22 25.81 1.29
C ARG A 176 -2.63 26.16 0.85
N LEU A 177 -2.77 27.24 0.08
CA LEU A 177 -4.05 27.58 -0.52
C LEU A 177 -4.53 26.45 -1.45
N GLY A 178 -3.62 25.88 -2.24
CA GLY A 178 -3.87 24.75 -3.11
C GLY A 178 -4.42 23.53 -2.38
N VAL A 179 -3.83 23.12 -1.24
CA VAL A 179 -4.32 21.98 -0.44
C VAL A 179 -5.58 22.31 0.37
N ALA A 180 -5.79 23.56 0.77
CA ALA A 180 -6.98 23.98 1.52
C ALA A 180 -8.26 24.03 0.65
N LEU A 181 -8.14 24.43 -0.62
CA LEU A 181 -9.29 24.55 -1.54
C LEU A 181 -9.77 23.18 -2.08
N PRO A 182 -10.98 23.06 -2.66
CA PRO A 182 -11.34 21.89 -3.46
C PRO A 182 -10.40 21.69 -4.64
N VAL A 183 -10.34 20.48 -5.21
CA VAL A 183 -9.59 20.25 -6.46
C VAL A 183 -10.20 21.07 -7.60
N LEU A 184 -9.42 21.99 -8.17
CA LEU A 184 -9.76 22.88 -9.27
C LEU A 184 -8.94 22.50 -10.50
N GLY A 185 -9.46 21.54 -11.28
CA GLY A 185 -8.80 21.07 -12.49
C GLY A 185 -7.39 20.51 -12.21
N ARG A 186 -6.38 21.00 -12.94
CA ARG A 186 -4.98 20.56 -12.80
C ARG A 186 -4.15 21.41 -11.83
N TRP A 187 -4.70 22.51 -11.31
CA TRP A 187 -3.91 23.48 -10.53
C TRP A 187 -3.45 22.91 -9.18
N ASN A 188 -4.34 22.23 -8.47
CA ASN A 188 -4.09 21.66 -7.14
C ASN A 188 -4.52 20.19 -7.03
N ALA A 189 -4.72 19.51 -8.17
CA ALA A 189 -4.85 18.06 -8.21
C ALA A 189 -3.47 17.43 -7.93
N PRO A 190 -3.42 16.30 -7.20
CA PRO A 190 -2.20 15.50 -7.14
C PRO A 190 -1.69 15.18 -8.55
N ALA A 191 -0.38 15.32 -8.75
CA ALA A 191 0.25 14.96 -10.02
C ALA A 191 -0.05 13.49 -10.34
N ARG A 192 -0.39 13.21 -11.60
CA ARG A 192 -0.55 11.84 -12.08
C ARG A 192 0.71 11.41 -12.79
N LEU A 193 1.23 10.26 -12.39
CA LEU A 193 2.33 9.61 -13.09
C LEU A 193 1.83 9.07 -14.45
N PRO A 194 2.73 8.87 -15.43
CA PRO A 194 2.37 8.18 -16.66
C PRO A 194 1.90 6.75 -16.37
N ASP A 195 0.83 6.30 -17.02
CA ASP A 195 0.29 4.93 -16.87
C ASP A 195 1.34 3.85 -17.20
N TYR A 196 2.23 4.13 -18.17
CA TYR A 196 3.28 3.23 -18.62
C TYR A 196 4.60 3.96 -18.85
N PHE A 197 5.70 3.30 -18.48
CA PHE A 197 7.05 3.80 -18.69
C PHE A 197 7.46 3.72 -20.16
N ASP A 198 7.16 2.61 -20.84
CA ASP A 198 7.48 2.41 -22.25
C ASP A 198 6.41 1.59 -23.00
N ASP A 199 6.69 1.31 -24.28
CA ASP A 199 5.81 0.54 -25.16
C ASP A 199 5.70 -0.94 -24.77
N ALA A 200 6.72 -1.50 -24.12
CA ALA A 200 6.73 -2.89 -23.71
C ALA A 200 5.85 -3.10 -22.47
N GLU A 201 5.96 -2.22 -21.47
CA GLU A 201 5.04 -2.17 -20.33
C GLU A 201 3.59 -1.99 -20.81
N ARG A 202 3.33 -1.07 -21.75
CA ARG A 202 1.98 -0.86 -22.31
C ARG A 202 1.42 -2.12 -22.97
N ARG A 203 2.22 -2.82 -23.77
CA ARG A 203 1.81 -4.07 -24.45
C ARG A 203 1.48 -5.16 -23.43
N LEU A 204 2.35 -5.40 -22.45
CA LEU A 204 2.11 -6.36 -21.38
C LEU A 204 0.84 -6.00 -20.61
N GLY A 205 0.72 -4.74 -20.19
CA GLY A 205 -0.44 -4.28 -19.44
C GLY A 205 -1.76 -4.45 -20.20
N THR A 206 -1.75 -4.23 -21.53
CA THR A 206 -2.92 -4.45 -22.39
C THR A 206 -3.31 -5.93 -22.46
N LEU A 207 -2.33 -6.83 -22.63
CA LEU A 207 -2.58 -8.28 -22.65
C LEU A 207 -3.12 -8.77 -21.31
N THR A 208 -2.49 -8.35 -20.21
CA THR A 208 -2.91 -8.68 -18.85
C THR A 208 -4.31 -8.17 -18.55
N ALA A 209 -4.63 -6.91 -18.90
CA ALA A 209 -5.95 -6.34 -18.71
C ALA A 209 -7.04 -7.11 -19.48
N ALA A 210 -6.75 -7.54 -20.71
CA ALA A 210 -7.68 -8.33 -21.52
C ALA A 210 -7.94 -9.72 -20.90
N ALA A 211 -6.88 -10.40 -20.44
CA ALA A 211 -6.98 -11.69 -19.76
C ALA A 211 -7.82 -11.59 -18.48
N ILE A 212 -7.50 -10.62 -17.60
CA ILE A 212 -8.25 -10.36 -16.36
C ILE A 212 -9.73 -10.10 -16.66
N LYS A 213 -10.01 -9.22 -17.62
CA LYS A 213 -11.38 -8.87 -17.99
C LYS A 213 -12.17 -10.10 -18.46
N SER A 214 -11.61 -10.88 -19.39
CA SER A 214 -12.24 -12.09 -19.96
C SER A 214 -12.67 -13.08 -18.88
N ARG A 215 -11.88 -13.21 -17.81
CA ARG A 215 -12.19 -14.12 -16.71
C ARG A 215 -13.20 -13.52 -15.73
N MET A 216 -13.02 -12.26 -15.34
CA MET A 216 -13.95 -11.56 -14.45
C MET A 216 -15.36 -11.45 -15.05
N GLU A 217 -15.50 -11.33 -16.38
CA GLU A 217 -16.81 -11.30 -17.06
C GLU A 217 -17.64 -12.57 -16.85
N ARG A 218 -17.01 -13.71 -16.57
CA ARG A 218 -17.70 -15.00 -16.34
C ARG A 218 -18.25 -15.11 -14.92
N ASN A 219 -17.67 -14.36 -13.97
CA ASN A 219 -18.06 -14.39 -12.56
C ASN A 219 -19.04 -13.24 -12.23
N PRO A 220 -20.17 -13.48 -11.54
CA PRO A 220 -21.10 -12.41 -11.16
C PRO A 220 -20.46 -11.25 -10.39
N VAL A 221 -19.60 -11.56 -9.41
CA VAL A 221 -18.88 -10.55 -8.60
C VAL A 221 -17.80 -9.87 -9.44
N GLY A 222 -17.17 -10.61 -10.34
CA GLY A 222 -16.23 -10.06 -11.32
C GLY A 222 -16.91 -9.02 -12.23
N ARG A 223 -18.09 -9.33 -12.78
CA ARG A 223 -18.90 -8.38 -13.57
C ARG A 223 -19.31 -7.16 -12.77
N GLU A 224 -19.71 -7.36 -11.50
CA GLU A 224 -20.04 -6.25 -10.59
C GLU A 224 -18.84 -5.30 -10.46
N LEU A 225 -17.65 -5.84 -10.19
CA LEU A 225 -16.43 -5.04 -10.04
C LEU A 225 -16.02 -4.36 -11.36
N LEU A 226 -16.07 -5.07 -12.50
CA LEU A 226 -15.79 -4.48 -13.82
C LEU A 226 -16.74 -3.33 -14.15
N GLY A 227 -18.02 -3.43 -13.78
CA GLY A 227 -19.01 -2.37 -13.99
C GLY A 227 -18.66 -1.06 -13.27
N ARG A 228 -17.93 -1.15 -12.16
CA ARG A 228 -17.45 0.02 -11.39
C ARG A 228 -16.32 0.79 -12.10
N PHE A 229 -15.70 0.18 -13.12
CA PHE A 229 -14.62 0.78 -13.91
C PHE A 229 -15.10 1.43 -15.21
N SER A 230 -16.38 1.78 -15.33
CA SER A 230 -16.95 2.33 -16.57
C SER A 230 -16.19 3.55 -17.11
N GLY A 231 -15.61 3.40 -18.31
CA GLY A 231 -14.97 4.44 -19.09
C GLY A 231 -15.97 5.32 -19.84
N ARG A 232 -15.48 6.39 -20.48
CA ARG A 232 -16.33 7.33 -21.25
C ARG A 232 -17.02 6.67 -22.45
N ASP A 233 -16.43 5.61 -22.98
CA ASP A 233 -16.94 4.79 -24.09
C ASP A 233 -17.83 3.64 -23.61
N GLY A 234 -18.19 3.60 -22.32
CA GLY A 234 -18.97 2.52 -21.72
C GLY A 234 -18.19 1.22 -21.49
N LYS A 235 -16.90 1.15 -21.85
CA LYS A 235 -16.06 -0.02 -21.60
C LYS A 235 -15.34 0.09 -20.26
N PRO A 236 -15.07 -1.02 -19.55
CA PRO A 236 -14.26 -0.98 -18.34
C PRO A 236 -12.86 -0.40 -18.64
N LYS A 237 -12.51 0.69 -17.97
CA LYS A 237 -11.17 1.27 -17.93
C LYS A 237 -10.48 0.79 -16.66
N LEU A 238 -9.81 -0.36 -16.72
CA LEU A 238 -9.00 -0.88 -15.62
C LEU A 238 -7.83 0.08 -15.27
N PRO A 239 -7.23 0.00 -14.07
CA PRO A 239 -5.93 0.64 -13.79
C PRO A 239 -4.85 0.11 -14.75
N ALA A 240 -3.68 0.75 -14.78
CA ALA A 240 -2.54 0.19 -15.50
C ALA A 240 -2.14 -1.16 -14.87
N LEU A 241 -1.62 -2.08 -15.70
CA LEU A 241 -1.11 -3.39 -15.27
C LEU A 241 0.37 -3.42 -15.54
N LEU A 242 1.18 -3.53 -14.49
CA LEU A 242 2.64 -3.50 -14.55
C LEU A 242 3.22 -4.81 -14.03
N ALA A 243 4.39 -5.21 -14.50
CA ALA A 243 5.14 -6.33 -13.93
C ALA A 243 6.50 -5.82 -13.46
N LEU A 244 6.63 -5.57 -12.16
CA LEU A 244 7.81 -4.97 -11.55
C LEU A 244 8.33 -5.89 -10.43
N LYS A 245 9.62 -5.79 -10.11
CA LYS A 245 10.19 -6.53 -9.00
C LYS A 245 9.71 -5.94 -7.68
N LEU A 246 9.00 -6.76 -6.92
CA LEU A 246 8.52 -6.46 -5.57
C LEU A 246 9.20 -7.43 -4.60
N GLU A 247 9.11 -7.16 -3.30
CA GLU A 247 9.52 -8.14 -2.28
C GLU A 247 8.76 -9.47 -2.47
N GLU A 248 9.42 -10.59 -2.15
CA GLU A 248 8.90 -11.95 -2.41
C GLU A 248 7.52 -12.22 -1.78
N ARG A 249 7.18 -11.52 -0.69
CA ARG A 249 5.88 -11.68 -0.01
C ARG A 249 4.68 -11.17 -0.81
N TYR A 250 4.87 -10.39 -1.87
CA TYR A 250 3.79 -9.85 -2.68
C TYR A 250 3.62 -10.64 -3.98
N GLY A 251 2.40 -11.13 -4.24
CA GLY A 251 2.01 -11.63 -5.57
C GLY A 251 1.59 -10.49 -6.52
N ALA A 252 0.87 -9.51 -5.98
CA ALA A 252 0.47 -8.27 -6.63
C ALA A 252 0.24 -7.19 -5.57
N THR A 253 0.20 -5.93 -6.00
CA THR A 253 -0.19 -4.79 -5.15
C THR A 253 -0.72 -3.63 -6.00
N TYR A 254 -1.75 -2.94 -5.53
CA TYR A 254 -2.21 -1.70 -6.13
C TYR A 254 -1.44 -0.50 -5.56
N SER A 255 -0.88 0.32 -6.45
CA SER A 255 -0.25 1.59 -6.11
C SER A 255 -1.15 2.75 -6.55
N GLY A 256 -1.68 3.50 -5.57
CA GLY A 256 -2.49 4.69 -5.84
C GLY A 256 -1.71 5.83 -6.52
N MET A 257 -0.39 5.90 -6.32
CA MET A 257 0.47 6.88 -7.01
C MET A 257 0.66 6.55 -8.50
N ASN A 258 0.79 5.26 -8.84
CA ASN A 258 0.89 4.81 -10.22
C ASN A 258 -0.49 4.65 -10.90
N ASP A 259 -1.59 4.68 -10.14
CA ASP A 259 -2.91 4.16 -10.55
C ASP A 259 -2.79 2.81 -11.28
N ALA A 260 -1.99 1.91 -10.70
CA ALA A 260 -1.60 0.66 -11.33
C ALA A 260 -1.68 -0.52 -10.35
N VAL A 261 -2.10 -1.68 -10.86
CA VAL A 261 -1.85 -2.96 -10.21
C VAL A 261 -0.50 -3.47 -10.71
N ILE A 262 0.42 -3.65 -9.78
CA ILE A 262 1.78 -4.13 -10.01
C ILE A 262 1.80 -5.61 -9.66
N LEU A 263 2.03 -6.45 -10.67
CA LEU A 263 2.31 -7.86 -10.54
C LEU A 263 3.78 -8.02 -10.14
N ASN A 264 4.07 -8.91 -9.20
CA ASN A 264 5.46 -9.23 -8.89
C ASN A 264 6.09 -9.98 -10.07
N HIS A 265 7.04 -9.32 -10.73
CA HIS A 265 7.79 -9.86 -11.86
C HIS A 265 8.34 -11.26 -11.57
N ASP A 266 8.96 -11.44 -10.41
CA ASP A 266 9.63 -12.70 -10.09
C ASP A 266 8.60 -13.81 -9.85
N ALA A 267 7.43 -13.49 -9.29
CA ALA A 267 6.32 -14.44 -9.17
C ALA A 267 5.82 -14.90 -10.55
N VAL A 268 5.64 -13.97 -11.50
CA VAL A 268 5.26 -14.30 -12.89
C VAL A 268 6.32 -15.19 -13.54
N VAL A 269 7.61 -14.85 -13.37
CA VAL A 269 8.70 -15.64 -13.95
C VAL A 269 8.75 -17.04 -13.36
N GLN A 270 8.68 -17.20 -12.04
CA GLN A 270 8.65 -18.55 -11.42
C GLN A 270 7.49 -19.39 -11.95
N ASP A 271 6.33 -18.77 -12.13
CA ASP A 271 5.13 -19.41 -12.64
C ASP A 271 5.25 -19.89 -14.10
N VAL A 272 6.02 -19.17 -14.91
CA VAL A 272 6.40 -19.56 -16.28
C VAL A 272 7.44 -20.68 -16.23
N LEU A 273 8.46 -20.55 -15.40
CA LEU A 273 9.55 -21.54 -15.27
C LEU A 273 9.06 -22.90 -14.77
N ALA A 274 8.12 -22.93 -13.83
CA ALA A 274 7.55 -24.16 -13.28
C ALA A 274 6.87 -25.06 -14.34
N ARG A 275 6.60 -24.52 -15.53
CA ARG A 275 5.97 -25.23 -16.66
C ARG A 275 6.96 -25.58 -17.77
N ALA A 276 8.16 -25.02 -17.72
CA ALA A 276 9.21 -25.32 -18.67
C ALA A 276 9.94 -26.62 -18.28
N PRO A 277 10.44 -27.39 -19.27
CA PRO A 277 11.32 -28.53 -19.01
C PRO A 277 12.48 -28.15 -18.07
N PRO A 278 12.85 -28.99 -17.07
CA PRO A 278 13.86 -28.64 -16.07
C PRO A 278 15.21 -28.20 -16.67
N ASP A 279 15.60 -28.79 -17.79
CA ASP A 279 16.82 -28.49 -18.55
C ASP A 279 16.78 -27.14 -19.26
N GLU A 280 15.59 -26.57 -19.51
CA GLU A 280 15.40 -25.25 -20.12
C GLU A 280 15.24 -24.10 -19.11
N GLN A 281 14.94 -24.41 -17.84
CA GLN A 281 14.56 -23.40 -16.85
C GLN A 281 15.63 -22.33 -16.61
N ALA A 282 16.91 -22.71 -16.54
CA ALA A 282 17.99 -21.75 -16.30
C ALA A 282 18.15 -20.76 -17.47
N ALA A 283 18.09 -21.26 -18.71
CA ALA A 283 18.15 -20.44 -19.92
C ALA A 283 16.92 -19.54 -20.04
N LEU A 284 15.73 -20.06 -19.75
CA LEU A 284 14.50 -19.29 -19.76
C LEU A 284 14.50 -18.20 -18.69
N ARG A 285 14.98 -18.48 -17.47
CA ARG A 285 15.10 -17.49 -16.40
C ARG A 285 15.98 -16.31 -16.82
N SER A 286 17.11 -16.59 -17.45
CA SER A 286 18.00 -15.55 -17.98
C SER A 286 17.31 -14.69 -19.05
N LYS A 287 16.55 -15.32 -19.95
CA LYS A 287 15.77 -14.61 -20.98
C LYS A 287 14.66 -13.73 -20.40
N LEU A 288 14.10 -14.07 -19.24
CA LEU A 288 12.98 -13.36 -18.61
C LEU A 288 13.40 -12.34 -17.55
N LYS A 289 14.66 -11.88 -17.52
CA LYS A 289 15.18 -11.01 -16.45
C LYS A 289 14.49 -9.64 -16.36
N GLY A 290 13.92 -9.14 -17.45
CA GLY A 290 13.36 -7.79 -17.53
C GLY A 290 11.93 -7.73 -18.10
N PRO A 291 11.16 -6.66 -17.81
CA PRO A 291 9.76 -6.52 -18.18
C PRO A 291 9.49 -6.65 -19.69
N LYS A 292 10.38 -6.10 -20.55
CA LYS A 292 10.25 -6.20 -22.01
C LYS A 292 10.34 -7.64 -22.49
N ALA A 293 11.32 -8.40 -22.01
CA ALA A 293 11.51 -9.78 -22.42
C ALA A 293 10.38 -10.67 -21.90
N LEU A 294 9.89 -10.40 -20.69
CA LEU A 294 8.69 -11.04 -20.15
C LEU A 294 7.45 -10.74 -21.01
N ALA A 295 7.23 -9.48 -21.39
CA ALA A 295 6.13 -9.07 -22.26
C ALA A 295 6.16 -9.79 -23.61
N GLU A 296 7.32 -9.83 -24.27
CA GLU A 296 7.50 -10.51 -25.54
C GLU A 296 7.34 -12.03 -25.44
N HIS A 297 7.71 -12.62 -24.30
CA HIS A 297 7.49 -14.04 -24.04
C HIS A 297 5.99 -14.34 -23.85
N LEU A 298 5.29 -13.58 -23.01
CA LEU A 298 3.87 -13.79 -22.73
C LEU A 298 2.98 -13.51 -23.96
N ALA A 299 3.35 -12.54 -24.80
CA ALA A 299 2.67 -12.28 -26.07
C ALA A 299 2.76 -13.47 -27.04
N ARG A 300 3.89 -14.22 -27.03
CA ARG A 300 4.09 -15.43 -27.82
C ARG A 300 3.53 -16.69 -27.17
N ASN A 301 3.27 -16.64 -25.86
CA ASN A 301 2.79 -17.77 -25.06
C ASN A 301 1.55 -17.33 -24.24
N PRO A 302 0.42 -16.98 -24.89
CA PRO A 302 -0.74 -16.41 -24.20
C PRO A 302 -1.32 -17.34 -23.12
N GLN A 303 -1.18 -18.67 -23.28
CA GLN A 303 -1.61 -19.63 -22.27
C GLN A 303 -0.84 -19.47 -20.94
N ALA A 304 0.45 -19.11 -20.98
CA ALA A 304 1.24 -18.89 -19.78
C ALA A 304 0.72 -17.68 -18.97
N LEU A 305 0.29 -16.62 -19.65
CA LEU A 305 -0.36 -15.48 -19.02
C LEU A 305 -1.72 -15.86 -18.43
N GLU A 306 -2.59 -16.53 -19.21
CA GLU A 306 -3.90 -16.99 -18.74
C GLU A 306 -3.80 -17.88 -17.50
N ASP A 307 -2.81 -18.76 -17.47
CA ASP A 307 -2.55 -19.66 -16.36
C ASP A 307 -2.02 -18.96 -15.11
N PHE A 308 -1.14 -17.96 -15.27
CA PHE A 308 -0.71 -17.09 -14.18
C PHE A 308 -1.90 -16.33 -13.59
N ILE A 309 -2.71 -15.69 -14.46
CA ILE A 309 -3.90 -14.95 -14.03
C ILE A 309 -4.87 -15.90 -13.31
N ALA A 310 -5.11 -17.11 -13.83
CA ALA A 310 -5.96 -18.12 -13.20
C ALA A 310 -5.54 -18.51 -11.77
N ARG A 311 -4.26 -18.39 -11.43
CA ARG A 311 -3.74 -18.60 -10.07
C ARG A 311 -3.91 -17.37 -9.19
N GLN A 312 -3.78 -16.18 -9.77
CA GLN A 312 -3.80 -14.92 -9.05
C GLN A 312 -5.17 -14.23 -9.03
N GLU A 313 -6.24 -14.81 -9.61
CA GLU A 313 -7.51 -14.10 -9.79
C GLU A 313 -8.07 -13.48 -8.51
N THR A 314 -8.08 -14.22 -7.41
CA THR A 314 -8.61 -13.72 -6.12
C THR A 314 -7.79 -12.53 -5.62
N ASN A 315 -6.47 -12.61 -5.73
CA ASN A 315 -5.55 -11.53 -5.40
C ASN A 315 -5.75 -10.32 -6.34
N LEU A 316 -5.90 -10.54 -7.64
CA LEU A 316 -6.16 -9.47 -8.61
C LEU A 316 -7.51 -8.78 -8.36
N VAL A 317 -8.54 -9.52 -7.95
CA VAL A 317 -9.83 -8.94 -7.55
C VAL A 317 -9.69 -8.09 -6.28
N HIS A 318 -8.85 -8.52 -5.33
CA HIS A 318 -8.51 -7.73 -4.14
C HIS A 318 -7.84 -6.40 -4.55
N GLU A 319 -6.79 -6.46 -5.36
CA GLU A 319 -6.08 -5.25 -5.82
C GLU A 319 -6.93 -4.33 -6.71
N LEU A 320 -7.78 -4.89 -7.57
CA LEU A 320 -8.76 -4.10 -8.33
C LEU A 320 -9.80 -3.46 -7.42
N THR A 321 -10.12 -4.06 -6.27
CA THR A 321 -11.01 -3.41 -5.30
C THR A 321 -10.33 -2.19 -4.69
N HIS A 322 -9.04 -2.25 -4.36
CA HIS A 322 -8.25 -1.09 -3.96
C HIS A 322 -8.19 -0.01 -5.05
N ALA A 323 -8.01 -0.40 -6.31
CA ALA A 323 -8.03 0.54 -7.43
C ALA A 323 -9.37 1.29 -7.51
N TRP A 324 -10.48 0.58 -7.37
CA TRP A 324 -11.80 1.21 -7.35
C TRP A 324 -11.99 2.10 -6.12
N GLN A 325 -11.59 1.66 -4.93
CA GLN A 325 -11.62 2.46 -3.70
C GLN A 325 -10.87 3.78 -3.88
N CYS A 326 -9.67 3.74 -4.47
CA CYS A 326 -8.88 4.94 -4.73
C CYS A 326 -9.53 5.89 -5.72
N ARG A 327 -10.27 5.38 -6.71
CA ARG A 327 -11.01 6.20 -7.68
C ARG A 327 -12.26 6.84 -7.09
N ARG A 328 -12.98 6.14 -6.21
CA ARG A 328 -14.22 6.66 -5.60
C ARG A 328 -13.97 7.51 -4.35
N SER A 329 -12.89 7.23 -3.61
CA SER A 329 -12.69 7.79 -2.28
C SER A 329 -11.99 9.14 -2.35
N GLN A 330 -12.63 10.15 -1.75
CA GLN A 330 -11.96 11.42 -1.50
C GLN A 330 -10.83 11.28 -0.47
N LEU A 331 -10.83 10.21 0.34
CA LEU A 331 -9.84 10.03 1.39
C LEU A 331 -8.42 9.98 0.81
N ASN A 332 -8.20 9.16 -0.22
CA ASN A 332 -6.86 9.03 -0.81
C ASN A 332 -6.36 10.34 -1.44
N VAL A 333 -7.26 11.13 -2.02
CA VAL A 333 -6.93 12.48 -2.50
C VAL A 333 -6.49 13.37 -1.33
N GLU A 334 -7.23 13.36 -0.22
CA GLU A 334 -6.89 14.18 0.94
C GLU A 334 -5.65 13.66 1.69
N ILE A 335 -5.36 12.35 1.69
CA ILE A 335 -4.08 11.78 2.18
C ILE A 335 -2.91 12.30 1.36
N LEU A 336 -2.98 12.20 0.02
CA LEU A 336 -1.93 12.69 -0.89
C LEU A 336 -1.70 14.20 -0.78
N ARG A 337 -2.71 14.96 -0.34
CA ARG A 337 -2.63 16.40 -0.10
C ARG A 337 -2.17 16.76 1.31
N GLY A 338 -1.91 15.76 2.16
CA GLY A 338 -1.53 15.94 3.57
C GLY A 338 -2.68 16.40 4.47
N ASN A 339 -3.93 16.38 3.98
CA ASN A 339 -5.12 16.83 4.70
C ASN A 339 -5.74 15.74 5.60
N ALA A 340 -5.40 14.47 5.37
CA ALA A 340 -5.78 13.32 6.19
C ALA A 340 -4.51 12.55 6.65
N PRO A 341 -4.53 11.79 7.75
CA PRO A 341 -3.39 10.98 8.20
C PRO A 341 -3.04 9.93 7.15
N GLY A 342 -1.76 9.59 7.01
CA GLY A 342 -1.25 8.62 6.03
C GLY A 342 -1.55 7.17 6.40
N ILE A 343 -2.79 6.85 6.76
CA ILE A 343 -3.21 5.51 7.17
C ILE A 343 -3.59 4.64 5.96
N ASN A 344 -3.33 3.34 6.07
CA ASN A 344 -4.03 2.31 5.32
C ASN A 344 -5.31 1.93 6.11
N PRO A 345 -6.50 2.37 5.68
CA PRO A 345 -7.73 2.13 6.42
C PRO A 345 -8.11 0.63 6.38
N LEU A 346 -8.17 -0.01 7.54
CA LEU A 346 -8.56 -1.42 7.68
C LEU A 346 -9.94 -1.72 7.09
N GLU A 347 -10.85 -0.75 7.12
CA GLU A 347 -12.15 -0.82 6.44
C GLU A 347 -12.03 -1.03 4.92
N GLY A 348 -11.02 -0.42 4.29
CA GLY A 348 -10.71 -0.63 2.87
C GLY A 348 -10.23 -2.06 2.62
N GLU A 349 -9.33 -2.57 3.47
CA GLU A 349 -8.84 -3.95 3.41
C GLU A 349 -9.96 -4.96 3.60
N HIS A 350 -10.83 -4.75 4.59
CA HIS A 350 -12.01 -5.59 4.81
C HIS A 350 -12.88 -5.69 3.55
N GLU A 351 -13.14 -4.56 2.87
CA GLU A 351 -13.94 -4.55 1.64
C GLU A 351 -13.22 -5.26 0.48
N ALA A 352 -11.90 -5.11 0.36
CA ALA A 352 -11.09 -5.78 -0.65
C ALA A 352 -11.10 -7.30 -0.46
N PHE A 353 -10.86 -7.79 0.76
CA PHE A 353 -11.00 -9.21 1.10
C PHE A 353 -12.44 -9.71 0.92
N LEU A 354 -13.45 -8.93 1.32
CA LEU A 354 -14.83 -9.35 1.13
C LEU A 354 -15.16 -9.56 -0.35
N THR A 355 -14.73 -8.64 -1.21
CA THR A 355 -14.97 -8.71 -2.65
C THR A 355 -14.23 -9.89 -3.28
N SER A 356 -12.97 -10.12 -2.92
CA SER A 356 -12.20 -11.26 -3.42
C SER A 356 -12.75 -12.61 -2.95
N LEU A 357 -13.22 -12.70 -1.70
CA LEU A 357 -13.80 -13.93 -1.16
C LEU A 357 -15.22 -14.19 -1.71
N ARG A 358 -16.01 -13.16 -2.00
CA ARG A 358 -17.27 -13.28 -2.77
C ARG A 358 -16.98 -13.81 -4.18
N TYR A 359 -15.92 -13.33 -4.83
CA TYR A 359 -15.49 -13.83 -6.14
C TYR A 359 -15.05 -15.30 -6.07
N LEU A 360 -14.24 -15.67 -5.08
CA LEU A 360 -13.80 -17.04 -4.81
C LEU A 360 -15.00 -17.97 -4.55
N HIS A 361 -15.95 -17.56 -3.73
CA HIS A 361 -17.18 -18.31 -3.45
C HIS A 361 -17.91 -18.74 -4.72
N GLN A 362 -18.10 -17.82 -5.67
CA GLN A 362 -18.74 -18.12 -6.95
C GLN A 362 -17.96 -19.14 -7.78
N ARG A 363 -16.62 -19.11 -7.73
CA ARG A 363 -15.77 -20.11 -8.40
C ARG A 363 -15.89 -21.49 -7.75
N VAL A 364 -15.93 -21.54 -6.42
CA VAL A 364 -16.09 -22.79 -5.66
C VAL A 364 -17.44 -23.44 -5.99
N ILE A 365 -18.54 -22.67 -5.98
CA ILE A 365 -19.87 -23.18 -6.35
C ILE A 365 -19.93 -23.63 -7.81
N ALA A 366 -19.24 -22.94 -8.71
CA ALA A 366 -19.17 -23.34 -10.12
C ALA A 366 -18.31 -24.59 -10.36
N GLY A 367 -17.70 -25.17 -9.31
CA GLY A 367 -16.84 -26.34 -9.43
C GLY A 367 -15.51 -26.06 -10.12
N ASP A 368 -15.00 -24.83 -10.06
CA ASP A 368 -13.73 -24.48 -10.68
C ASP A 368 -12.58 -25.29 -10.05
N PRO A 369 -11.89 -26.18 -10.81
CA PRO A 369 -10.80 -27.01 -10.30
C PRO A 369 -9.55 -26.20 -9.95
N THR A 370 -9.58 -24.91 -10.18
CA THR A 370 -8.50 -23.98 -9.86
C THR A 370 -8.84 -23.00 -8.73
N ALA A 371 -10.03 -23.09 -8.12
CA ALA A 371 -10.35 -22.32 -6.91
C ALA A 371 -9.64 -22.89 -5.68
N VAL A 372 -9.46 -22.06 -4.63
CA VAL A 372 -8.88 -22.43 -3.31
C VAL A 372 -7.49 -23.06 -3.45
N LYS A 373 -6.53 -22.28 -3.93
CA LYS A 373 -5.15 -22.71 -4.15
C LYS A 373 -4.21 -22.21 -3.06
N GLU A 374 -4.35 -20.95 -2.66
CA GLU A 374 -3.40 -20.31 -1.75
C GLU A 374 -3.73 -20.64 -0.28
N ALA A 375 -2.71 -20.69 0.56
CA ALA A 375 -2.88 -20.92 2.01
C ALA A 375 -3.81 -19.87 2.65
N LEU A 376 -3.76 -18.63 2.15
CA LEU A 376 -4.64 -17.57 2.62
C LEU A 376 -6.10 -17.84 2.23
N GLU A 377 -6.37 -18.35 1.03
CA GLU A 377 -7.73 -18.73 0.61
C GLU A 377 -8.25 -19.91 1.44
N GLN A 378 -7.41 -20.92 1.68
CA GLN A 378 -7.72 -22.10 2.49
C GLN A 378 -8.05 -21.74 3.95
N THR A 379 -7.47 -20.67 4.48
CA THR A 379 -7.69 -20.27 5.88
C THR A 379 -8.75 -19.18 6.03
N THR A 380 -8.81 -18.23 5.10
CA THR A 380 -9.65 -17.02 5.25
C THR A 380 -11.07 -17.25 4.76
N TYR A 381 -11.25 -18.01 3.69
CA TYR A 381 -12.58 -18.28 3.14
C TYR A 381 -13.45 -19.13 4.11
N PRO A 382 -12.96 -20.23 4.73
CA PRO A 382 -13.73 -20.96 5.72
C PRO A 382 -14.11 -20.12 6.95
N LYS A 383 -13.22 -19.21 7.38
CA LYS A 383 -13.51 -18.27 8.46
C LYS A 383 -14.61 -17.29 8.10
N LEU A 384 -14.60 -16.76 6.88
CA LEU A 384 -15.67 -15.87 6.41
C LEU A 384 -17.02 -16.58 6.52
N ILE A 385 -17.15 -17.77 5.94
CA ILE A 385 -18.43 -18.49 5.85
C ILE A 385 -18.93 -19.02 7.21
N SER A 386 -18.02 -19.32 8.14
CA SER A 386 -18.37 -19.82 9.48
C SER A 386 -18.67 -18.69 10.47
N ASN A 387 -17.86 -17.62 10.48
CA ASN A 387 -17.98 -16.53 11.44
C ASN A 387 -17.48 -15.20 10.88
N PHE A 388 -18.39 -14.44 10.27
CA PHE A 388 -18.13 -13.11 9.72
C PHE A 388 -17.39 -12.14 10.66
N ARG A 389 -17.71 -12.14 11.97
CA ARG A 389 -17.02 -11.24 12.92
C ARG A 389 -15.59 -11.69 13.17
N SER A 390 -15.37 -12.99 13.36
CA SER A 390 -14.04 -13.56 13.59
C SER A 390 -13.13 -13.31 12.39
N TRP A 391 -13.62 -13.58 11.17
CA TRP A 391 -12.90 -13.29 9.92
C TRP A 391 -12.41 -11.83 9.85
N ARG A 392 -13.30 -10.87 10.12
CA ARG A 392 -12.93 -9.44 10.09
C ARG A 392 -11.83 -9.10 11.09
N ASN A 393 -11.92 -9.64 12.31
CA ASN A 393 -10.92 -9.41 13.34
C ASN A 393 -9.55 -10.00 12.96
N ASP A 394 -9.54 -11.15 12.28
CA ASP A 394 -8.30 -11.76 11.80
C ASP A 394 -7.62 -10.93 10.70
N ILE A 395 -8.39 -10.34 9.78
CA ILE A 395 -7.85 -9.40 8.79
C ILE A 395 -7.26 -8.17 9.49
N THR A 396 -7.97 -7.62 10.48
CA THR A 396 -7.46 -6.50 11.30
C THR A 396 -6.13 -6.89 11.98
N GLU A 397 -6.06 -8.04 12.61
CA GLU A 397 -4.86 -8.51 13.31
C GLU A 397 -3.69 -8.72 12.33
N LEU A 398 -3.94 -9.34 11.18
CA LEU A 398 -2.96 -9.55 10.11
C LEU A 398 -2.32 -8.22 9.68
N TYR A 399 -3.14 -7.22 9.37
CA TYR A 399 -2.65 -5.94 8.86
C TYR A 399 -1.95 -5.12 9.93
N VAL A 400 -2.49 -5.10 11.14
CA VAL A 400 -1.81 -4.43 12.26
C VAL A 400 -0.44 -5.07 12.47
N GLN A 401 -0.31 -6.40 12.45
CA GLN A 401 0.97 -7.09 12.61
C GLN A 401 1.99 -6.76 11.50
N HIS A 402 1.55 -6.73 10.23
CA HIS A 402 2.47 -6.53 9.09
C HIS A 402 2.73 -5.06 8.74
N PHE A 403 1.85 -4.14 9.13
CA PHE A 403 1.92 -2.70 8.82
C PHE A 403 1.63 -1.86 10.08
N PRO A 404 2.43 -2.00 11.14
CA PRO A 404 2.14 -1.45 12.47
C PRO A 404 1.94 0.06 12.53
N GLU A 405 2.64 0.81 11.66
CA GLU A 405 2.61 2.27 11.56
C GLU A 405 1.50 2.80 10.65
N GLY A 406 1.10 2.02 9.65
CA GLY A 406 0.19 2.45 8.59
C GLY A 406 -1.24 1.93 8.75
N ALA A 407 -1.41 0.68 9.19
CA ALA A 407 -2.73 0.06 9.28
C ALA A 407 -3.52 0.55 10.50
N ALA A 408 -4.68 1.15 10.27
CA ALA A 408 -5.56 1.62 11.34
C ALA A 408 -7.04 1.59 10.93
N LEU A 409 -7.94 1.49 11.90
CA LEU A 409 -9.36 1.74 11.69
C LEU A 409 -9.57 3.22 11.35
N LEU A 410 -10.57 3.53 10.52
CA LEU A 410 -10.96 4.91 10.19
C LEU A 410 -11.31 5.72 11.45
N GLN A 411 -11.90 5.08 12.46
CA GLN A 411 -12.16 5.71 13.76
C GLN A 411 -10.85 6.20 14.41
N THR A 412 -9.82 5.37 14.40
CA THR A 412 -8.49 5.74 14.89
C THR A 412 -7.88 6.85 14.02
N GLY A 413 -8.09 6.82 12.70
CA GLY A 413 -7.71 7.91 11.79
C GLY A 413 -8.37 9.26 12.15
N LEU A 414 -9.65 9.25 12.56
CA LEU A 414 -10.33 10.45 13.03
C LEU A 414 -9.75 10.96 14.36
N GLU A 415 -9.33 10.06 15.25
CA GLU A 415 -8.63 10.44 16.49
C GLU A 415 -7.27 11.07 16.18
N LEU A 416 -6.46 10.44 15.31
CA LEU A 416 -5.20 11.00 14.81
C LEU A 416 -5.39 12.38 14.17
N GLN A 417 -6.46 12.56 13.40
CA GLN A 417 -6.78 13.86 12.79
C GLN A 417 -7.02 14.95 13.83
N ASN A 418 -7.68 14.62 14.95
CA ASN A 418 -7.86 15.55 16.06
C ASN A 418 -6.52 15.87 16.73
N ASP A 419 -5.65 14.87 16.88
CA ASP A 419 -4.29 15.05 17.43
C ASP A 419 -3.48 16.00 16.53
N ARG A 420 -3.54 15.83 15.21
CA ARG A 420 -2.93 16.73 14.21
C ARG A 420 -3.46 18.16 14.30
N ILE A 421 -4.78 18.35 14.48
CA ILE A 421 -5.37 19.69 14.68
C ILE A 421 -4.84 20.34 15.97
N ARG A 422 -4.74 19.57 17.07
CA ARG A 422 -4.19 20.07 18.34
C ARG A 422 -2.72 20.44 18.19
N LEU A 423 -1.92 19.60 17.55
CA LEU A 423 -0.52 19.87 17.25
C LEU A 423 -0.34 21.11 16.38
N ALA A 424 -1.08 21.20 15.27
CA ALA A 424 -1.03 22.36 14.38
C ALA A 424 -1.36 23.68 15.09
N ARG A 425 -2.27 23.65 16.07
CA ARG A 425 -2.57 24.82 16.91
C ARG A 425 -1.40 25.21 17.81
N ARG A 426 -0.71 24.23 18.42
CA ARG A 426 0.48 24.50 19.26
C ARG A 426 1.64 25.08 18.45
N MET A 427 1.76 24.66 17.19
CA MET A 427 2.79 25.14 16.27
C MET A 427 2.46 26.50 15.63
N ALA A 428 1.25 27.03 15.83
CA ALA A 428 0.87 28.32 15.29
C ALA A 428 1.58 29.42 16.08
N GLY A 429 2.51 30.14 15.43
CA GLY A 429 3.09 31.36 15.98
C GLY A 429 2.06 32.46 16.22
N GLU A 430 2.46 33.49 16.95
CA GLU A 430 1.56 34.58 17.34
C GLU A 430 1.26 35.57 16.21
N ASP A 431 2.11 35.61 15.18
CA ASP A 431 2.03 36.53 14.06
C ASP A 431 0.88 36.18 13.08
N ASN A 432 0.42 37.19 12.33
CA ASN A 432 -0.69 37.06 11.40
C ASN A 432 -0.43 35.99 10.31
N TRP A 433 0.83 35.81 9.93
CA TRP A 433 1.21 34.84 8.92
C TRP A 433 1.04 33.42 9.43
N SER A 434 1.60 33.11 10.60
CA SER A 434 1.42 31.84 11.30
C SER A 434 -0.06 31.50 11.54
N ARG A 435 -0.88 32.50 11.89
CA ARG A 435 -2.34 32.33 12.05
C ARG A 435 -3.04 31.96 10.75
N LEU A 436 -2.72 32.65 9.65
CA LEU A 436 -3.27 32.31 8.33
C LEU A 436 -2.88 30.89 7.91
N GLN A 437 -1.61 30.52 8.13
CA GLN A 437 -1.09 29.19 7.83
C GLN A 437 -1.83 28.09 8.62
N PHE A 438 -2.12 28.34 9.89
CA PHE A 438 -2.96 27.47 10.71
C PHE A 438 -4.39 27.38 10.19
N ILE A 439 -5.03 28.50 9.83
CA ILE A 439 -6.40 28.53 9.28
C ILE A 439 -6.49 27.67 8.01
N LEU A 440 -5.57 27.87 7.05
CA LEU A 440 -5.54 27.08 5.82
C LEU A 440 -5.33 25.60 6.10
N LYS A 441 -4.43 25.25 7.02
CA LYS A 441 -4.19 23.86 7.44
C LYS A 441 -5.43 23.25 8.09
N LYS A 442 -6.13 24.00 8.95
CA LYS A 442 -7.38 23.57 9.59
C LYS A 442 -8.48 23.29 8.56
N ILE A 443 -8.64 24.15 7.54
CA ILE A 443 -9.59 23.92 6.45
C ILE A 443 -9.25 22.61 5.72
N GLY A 444 -7.97 22.38 5.41
CA GLY A 444 -7.49 21.12 4.84
C GLY A 444 -7.87 19.91 5.71
N PHE A 445 -7.57 19.98 7.00
CA PHE A 445 -7.92 18.93 7.98
C PHE A 445 -9.42 18.65 8.06
N GLU A 446 -10.28 19.68 8.03
CA GLU A 446 -11.74 19.50 8.00
C GLU A 446 -12.23 18.80 6.71
N ARG A 447 -11.49 18.92 5.59
CA ARG A 447 -11.75 18.12 4.39
C ARG A 447 -11.35 16.66 4.59
N GLY A 448 -10.16 16.42 5.15
CA GLY A 448 -9.70 15.07 5.51
C GLY A 448 -10.67 14.35 6.44
N THR A 449 -11.15 15.02 7.50
CA THR A 449 -12.18 14.51 8.41
C THR A 449 -13.45 14.11 7.65
N ARG A 450 -13.97 14.98 6.77
CA ARG A 450 -15.18 14.68 5.99
C ARG A 450 -14.97 13.50 5.04
N ALA A 451 -13.79 13.39 4.43
CA ALA A 451 -13.44 12.28 3.57
C ALA A 451 -13.42 10.94 4.33
N MET A 452 -12.79 10.89 5.51
CA MET A 452 -12.81 9.70 6.38
C MET A 452 -14.22 9.33 6.85
N GLN A 453 -15.04 10.32 7.26
CA GLN A 453 -16.43 10.08 7.67
C GLN A 453 -17.28 9.55 6.51
N SER A 454 -17.08 10.06 5.30
CA SER A 454 -17.76 9.57 4.09
C SER A 454 -17.38 8.12 3.81
N GLU A 455 -16.08 7.78 3.90
CA GLU A 455 -15.60 6.42 3.73
C GLU A 455 -16.17 5.47 4.78
N MET A 456 -16.16 5.88 6.05
CA MET A 456 -16.71 5.09 7.17
C MET A 456 -18.21 4.83 7.02
N LYS A 457 -18.97 5.82 6.53
CA LYS A 457 -20.40 5.68 6.23
C LYS A 457 -20.64 4.73 5.07
N SER A 458 -19.85 4.83 4.00
CA SER A 458 -19.89 3.94 2.85
C SER A 458 -19.63 2.49 3.29
N TYR A 459 -18.52 2.27 3.99
CA TYR A 459 -18.12 0.98 4.53
C TYR A 459 -19.22 0.36 5.42
N THR A 460 -19.71 1.11 6.41
CA THR A 460 -20.70 0.63 7.37
C THR A 460 -21.99 0.19 6.68
N ARG A 461 -22.44 0.96 5.68
CA ARG A 461 -23.62 0.62 4.89
C ARG A 461 -23.39 -0.66 4.08
N SER A 462 -22.32 -0.72 3.28
CA SER A 462 -22.03 -1.87 2.43
C SER A 462 -21.86 -3.16 3.23
N PHE A 463 -21.21 -3.09 4.39
CA PHE A 463 -21.03 -4.25 5.28
C PHE A 463 -22.34 -4.69 5.94
N ALA A 464 -23.20 -3.75 6.35
CA ALA A 464 -24.52 -4.09 6.87
C ALA A 464 -25.42 -4.72 5.79
N ASP A 465 -25.39 -4.19 4.57
CA ASP A 465 -26.11 -4.74 3.43
C ASP A 465 -25.63 -6.16 3.09
N PHE A 466 -24.32 -6.37 2.98
CA PHE A 466 -23.75 -7.70 2.77
C PHE A 466 -24.17 -8.69 3.87
N ARG A 467 -23.97 -8.31 5.14
CA ARG A 467 -24.28 -9.15 6.29
C ARG A 467 -25.75 -9.58 6.34
N THR A 468 -26.67 -8.72 5.90
CA THR A 468 -28.10 -8.98 5.97
C THR A 468 -28.65 -9.69 4.74
N LYS A 469 -28.13 -9.38 3.54
CA LYS A 469 -28.71 -9.83 2.27
C LYS A 469 -27.94 -10.98 1.62
N GLU A 470 -26.63 -11.00 1.74
CA GLU A 470 -25.76 -11.93 0.99
C GLU A 470 -25.11 -12.97 1.88
N TYR A 471 -24.70 -12.60 3.09
CA TYR A 471 -23.99 -13.48 4.02
C TYR A 471 -24.76 -14.76 4.37
N PRO A 472 -26.09 -14.75 4.64
CA PRO A 472 -26.82 -15.97 4.96
C PRO A 472 -26.76 -17.01 3.82
N LYS A 473 -26.87 -16.55 2.57
CA LYS A 473 -26.75 -17.40 1.39
C LYS A 473 -25.34 -17.96 1.26
N LEU A 474 -24.33 -17.10 1.39
CA LEU A 474 -22.92 -17.49 1.32
C LEU A 474 -22.55 -18.52 2.41
N GLN A 475 -23.10 -18.38 3.62
CA GLN A 475 -22.93 -19.34 4.71
C GLN A 475 -23.61 -20.68 4.40
N GLN A 476 -24.84 -20.66 3.89
CA GLN A 476 -25.61 -21.86 3.55
C GLN A 476 -24.94 -22.66 2.42
N GLU A 477 -24.47 -21.99 1.38
CA GLU A 477 -23.89 -22.64 0.19
C GLU A 477 -22.39 -22.95 0.38
N GLY A 478 -21.68 -22.11 1.14
CA GLY A 478 -20.22 -22.10 1.19
C GLY A 478 -19.59 -23.36 1.75
N LEU A 479 -20.14 -23.92 2.83
CA LEU A 479 -19.62 -25.14 3.48
C LEU A 479 -19.76 -26.34 2.55
N SER A 480 -20.98 -26.60 2.07
CA SER A 480 -21.24 -27.73 1.15
C SER A 480 -20.46 -27.62 -0.15
N ALA A 481 -20.31 -26.41 -0.70
CA ALA A 481 -19.53 -26.19 -1.92
C ALA A 481 -18.02 -26.44 -1.69
N LEU A 482 -17.49 -26.06 -0.51
CA LEU A 482 -16.10 -26.30 -0.15
C LEU A 482 -15.84 -27.80 0.08
N ALA A 483 -16.73 -28.51 0.77
CA ALA A 483 -16.69 -29.96 0.93
C ALA A 483 -16.61 -30.68 -0.43
N ALA A 484 -17.54 -30.34 -1.34
CA ALA A 484 -17.59 -30.93 -2.68
C ALA A 484 -16.32 -30.63 -3.48
N HIS A 485 -15.80 -29.42 -3.35
CA HIS A 485 -14.56 -29.00 -4.00
C HIS A 485 -13.36 -29.84 -3.57
N PHE A 486 -13.17 -30.06 -2.26
CA PHE A 486 -12.07 -30.88 -1.76
C PHE A 486 -12.27 -32.38 -2.05
N ALA A 487 -13.49 -32.88 -1.96
CA ALA A 487 -13.82 -34.26 -2.33
C ALA A 487 -13.46 -34.55 -3.79
N SER A 488 -13.79 -33.64 -4.72
CA SER A 488 -13.46 -33.78 -6.14
C SER A 488 -11.96 -33.86 -6.45
N ARG A 489 -11.11 -33.43 -5.51
CA ARG A 489 -9.65 -33.46 -5.62
C ARG A 489 -8.99 -34.63 -4.89
N GLY A 490 -9.78 -35.60 -4.41
CA GLY A 490 -9.25 -36.71 -3.61
C GLY A 490 -8.70 -36.25 -2.24
N ARG A 491 -9.19 -35.11 -1.73
CA ARG A 491 -8.84 -34.57 -0.41
C ARG A 491 -10.06 -34.44 0.51
N PRO A 492 -10.90 -35.48 0.66
CA PRO A 492 -12.18 -35.36 1.37
C PRO A 492 -12.05 -34.98 2.86
N ASN A 493 -10.89 -35.24 3.49
CA ASN A 493 -10.69 -35.01 4.93
C ASN A 493 -10.12 -33.62 5.26
N GLN A 494 -9.86 -32.77 4.26
CA GLN A 494 -9.21 -31.48 4.49
C GLN A 494 -10.12 -30.48 5.24
N GLU A 495 -11.45 -30.62 5.11
CA GLU A 495 -12.42 -29.91 5.96
C GLU A 495 -12.26 -30.26 7.45
N GLU A 496 -12.03 -31.53 7.76
CA GLU A 496 -11.88 -32.01 9.13
C GLU A 496 -10.54 -31.55 9.71
N GLU A 497 -9.46 -31.62 8.93
CA GLU A 497 -8.15 -31.11 9.33
C GLU A 497 -8.11 -29.59 9.50
N ASP A 498 -8.75 -28.83 8.60
CA ASP A 498 -8.80 -27.36 8.68
C ASP A 498 -9.77 -26.90 9.78
N SER A 499 -10.92 -27.56 9.97
CA SER A 499 -11.84 -27.29 11.09
C SER A 499 -11.22 -27.63 12.44
N VAL A 500 -10.51 -28.76 12.56
CA VAL A 500 -9.75 -29.14 13.76
C VAL A 500 -8.58 -28.19 14.01
N ARG A 501 -7.84 -27.77 12.97
CA ARG A 501 -6.79 -26.75 13.08
C ARG A 501 -7.33 -25.40 13.52
N LEU A 502 -8.43 -24.94 12.95
CA LEU A 502 -9.07 -23.68 13.30
C LEU A 502 -9.58 -23.71 14.74
N SER A 503 -10.22 -24.81 15.14
CA SER A 503 -10.67 -25.03 16.53
C SER A 503 -9.49 -25.09 17.50
N ALA A 504 -8.38 -25.72 17.13
CA ALA A 504 -7.16 -25.79 17.94
C ALA A 504 -6.42 -24.44 18.04
N LEU A 505 -6.39 -23.65 16.96
CA LEU A 505 -5.84 -22.29 16.96
C LEU A 505 -6.68 -21.33 17.79
N GLU A 506 -8.01 -21.44 17.75
CA GLU A 506 -8.91 -20.68 18.63
C GLU A 506 -8.74 -21.08 20.09
N LYS A 507 -8.61 -22.38 20.39
CA LYS A 507 -8.31 -22.87 21.76
C LYS A 507 -6.98 -22.33 22.27
N LYS A 508 -5.92 -22.41 21.46
CA LYS A 508 -4.58 -21.91 21.81
C LYS A 508 -4.55 -20.39 21.97
N ARG A 509 -5.32 -19.64 21.18
CA ARG A 509 -5.50 -18.18 21.35
C ARG A 509 -6.26 -17.82 22.64
N LEU A 510 -7.26 -18.62 23.03
CA LEU A 510 -7.99 -18.43 24.29
C LEU A 510 -7.15 -18.79 25.52
N GLU A 511 -6.23 -19.73 25.41
CA GLU A 511 -5.27 -20.11 26.46
C GLU A 511 -4.16 -19.07 26.64
N VAL A 512 -3.72 -18.39 25.58
CA VAL A 512 -2.71 -17.31 25.65
C VAL A 512 -3.31 -15.98 26.16
N ARG A 513 -4.65 -15.83 26.13
CA ARG A 513 -5.36 -14.65 26.66
C ARG A 513 -5.82 -14.78 28.12
N LYS A 514 -5.67 -15.97 28.71
CA LYS A 514 -5.83 -16.20 30.15
C LYS A 514 -4.46 -16.11 30.80
#